data_AF-A0A5C6EQP3-F1
#
_entry.id   AF-A0A5C6EQP3-F1
#
_cell.length_a   1.000
_cell.length_b   1.000
_cell.length_c   1.000
_cell.angle_alpha   90.00
_cell.angle_beta   90.00
_cell.angle_gamma   90.00
#
_symmetry.space_group_name_H-M   'P 1'
#
loop_
_entity.id
_entity.type
_entity.pdbx_description
1 polymer ?
#
loop_
_entity_poly.entity_id
_entity_poly.type
_entity_poly.pdbx_seq_one_letter_code
_entity_poly.pdbx_strand_id
1 'polypeptide(L)'
;MNSPVARELRQLALDVLICLVLFVVACAFAGAVQQFIFPNIDWLYIVWFAIGMLPVVFYARYRGVCNFDKWDVVAFSPFPLVIAGVDALIPNQISPLIAAFVMVYVGGFIRRFLPARSGG
;
A
#
# COMPACT_ATOMS: atom_id res chain seq x y z
N MET A 1 19.19 -19.59 -26.60
CA MET A 1 18.54 -20.25 -25.45
C MET A 1 18.40 -19.21 -24.34
N ASN A 2 17.18 -18.75 -24.03
CA ASN A 2 17.00 -17.89 -22.86
C ASN A 2 17.11 -18.77 -21.62
N SER A 3 18.10 -18.49 -20.77
CA SER A 3 18.22 -19.21 -19.50
C SER A 3 16.96 -18.96 -18.66
N PRO A 4 16.51 -19.93 -17.84
CA PRO A 4 15.37 -19.75 -16.95
C PRO A 4 15.52 -18.49 -16.08
N VAL A 5 16.74 -18.19 -15.66
CA VAL A 5 17.10 -16.97 -14.90
C VAL A 5 16.77 -15.68 -15.67
N ALA A 6 17.06 -15.62 -16.98
CA ALA A 6 16.79 -14.44 -17.78
C ALA A 6 15.28 -14.17 -17.93
N ARG A 7 14.44 -15.22 -17.88
CA ARG A 7 12.98 -15.10 -17.91
C ARG A 7 12.45 -14.54 -16.59
N GLU A 8 12.94 -15.04 -15.46
CA GLU A 8 12.55 -14.57 -14.12
C GLU A 8 12.94 -13.11 -13.89
N LEU A 9 14.16 -12.71 -14.27
CA LEU A 9 14.60 -11.33 -14.14
C LEU A 9 13.76 -10.35 -14.97
N ARG A 10 13.39 -10.73 -16.20
CA ARG A 10 12.50 -9.90 -17.04
C ARG A 10 11.12 -9.77 -16.43
N GLN A 11 10.60 -10.85 -15.87
CA GLN A 11 9.30 -10.87 -15.23
C GLN A 11 9.29 -9.99 -13.96
N LEU A 12 10.34 -10.06 -13.15
CA LEU A 12 10.54 -9.19 -11.99
C LEU A 12 10.65 -7.71 -12.41
N ALA A 13 11.41 -7.40 -13.46
CA ALA A 13 11.55 -6.04 -13.95
C ALA A 13 10.20 -5.46 -14.43
N LEU A 14 9.37 -6.27 -15.10
CA LEU A 14 8.02 -5.87 -15.48
C LEU A 14 7.11 -5.65 -14.28
N ASP A 15 7.18 -6.52 -13.27
CA ASP A 15 6.38 -6.36 -12.04
C ASP A 15 6.73 -5.06 -11.30
N VAL A 16 8.03 -4.76 -11.18
CA VAL A 16 8.51 -3.51 -10.58
C VAL A 16 8.03 -2.31 -11.39
N LEU A 17 8.13 -2.37 -12.73
CA LEU A 17 7.67 -1.29 -13.60
C LEU A 17 6.17 -1.04 -13.44
N ILE A 18 5.35 -2.08 -13.44
CA ILE A 18 3.89 -1.97 -13.29
C ILE A 18 3.55 -1.41 -11.91
N CYS A 19 4.17 -1.90 -10.84
CA CYS A 19 4.00 -1.36 -9.50
C CYS A 19 4.37 0.13 -9.42
N LEU A 20 5.46 0.54 -10.06
CA LEU A 20 5.90 1.93 -10.09
C LEU A 20 4.92 2.82 -10.84
N VAL A 21 4.39 2.37 -11.99
CA VAL A 21 3.37 3.11 -12.74
C VAL A 21 2.10 3.26 -11.91
N LEU A 22 1.61 2.17 -11.30
CA LEU A 22 0.42 2.22 -10.45
C LEU A 22 0.61 3.11 -9.21
N PHE A 23 1.81 3.12 -8.64
CA PHE A 23 2.17 4.02 -7.53
C PHE A 23 2.13 5.49 -7.95
N VAL A 24 2.72 5.84 -9.11
CA VAL A 24 2.66 7.22 -9.63
C VAL A 24 1.23 7.66 -9.89
N VAL A 25 0.39 6.77 -10.43
CA VAL A 25 -1.05 7.02 -10.61
C VAL A 25 -1.74 7.26 -9.26
N ALA A 26 -1.41 6.49 -8.22
CA ALA A 26 -1.93 6.69 -6.87
C ALA A 26 -1.57 8.07 -6.31
N CYS A 27 -0.31 8.50 -6.44
CA CYS A 27 0.14 9.83 -6.03
C CYS A 27 -0.57 10.95 -6.79
N ALA A 28 -0.69 10.80 -8.11
CA ALA A 28 -1.37 11.79 -8.96
C ALA A 28 -2.85 11.91 -8.61
N PHE A 29 -3.53 10.77 -8.40
CA PHE A 29 -4.91 10.71 -7.94
C PHE A 29 -5.07 11.42 -6.58
N ALA A 30 -4.24 11.09 -5.60
CA ALA A 30 -4.29 11.70 -4.28
C ALA A 30 -4.10 13.22 -4.32
N GLY A 31 -3.10 13.67 -5.09
CA GLY A 31 -2.82 15.10 -5.27
C GLY A 31 -3.97 15.83 -5.97
N ALA A 32 -4.55 15.23 -7.02
CA ALA A 32 -5.70 15.81 -7.70
C ALA A 32 -6.90 15.93 -6.74
N VAL A 33 -7.27 14.85 -6.03
CA VAL A 33 -8.42 14.84 -5.13
C VAL A 33 -8.25 15.85 -3.99
N GLN A 34 -7.05 15.98 -3.43
CA GLN A 34 -6.76 16.98 -2.40
C GLN A 34 -6.98 18.42 -2.88
N GLN A 35 -6.69 18.72 -4.16
CA GLN A 35 -6.91 20.05 -4.73
C GLN A 35 -8.40 20.36 -4.98
N PHE A 36 -9.23 19.34 -5.23
CA PHE A 36 -10.66 19.53 -5.55
C PHE A 36 -11.58 19.50 -4.32
N ILE A 37 -11.16 18.89 -3.20
CA ILE A 37 -11.99 18.77 -1.99
C ILE A 37 -11.65 19.89 -1.00
N PHE A 38 -12.63 20.73 -0.69
CA PHE A 38 -12.56 21.71 0.40
C PHE A 38 -13.26 21.17 1.66
N PRO A 39 -12.68 21.35 2.86
CA PRO A 39 -11.38 21.97 3.16
C PRO A 39 -10.19 21.08 2.76
N ASN A 40 -9.11 21.71 2.27
CA ASN A 40 -7.86 21.03 2.00
C ASN A 40 -7.16 20.75 3.34
N ILE A 41 -7.29 19.53 3.85
CA ILE A 41 -6.63 19.08 5.08
C ILE A 41 -5.52 18.10 4.70
N ASP A 42 -4.28 18.40 5.08
CA ASP A 42 -3.10 17.66 4.64
C ASP A 42 -3.15 16.16 4.95
N TRP A 43 -3.75 15.78 6.08
CA TRP A 43 -3.88 14.36 6.46
C TRP A 43 -4.80 13.56 5.53
N LEU A 44 -5.74 14.21 4.83
CA LEU A 44 -6.61 13.55 3.85
C LEU A 44 -5.83 13.06 2.63
N TYR A 45 -4.69 13.68 2.30
CA TYR A 45 -3.83 13.22 1.20
C TYR A 45 -3.47 11.74 1.37
N ILE A 46 -3.13 11.33 2.59
CA ILE A 46 -2.70 9.95 2.90
C ILE A 46 -3.89 8.99 2.69
N VAL A 47 -5.11 9.41 3.02
CA VAL A 47 -6.32 8.62 2.77
C VAL A 47 -6.55 8.44 1.28
N TRP A 48 -6.49 9.52 0.50
CA TRP A 48 -6.67 9.46 -0.96
C TRP A 48 -5.57 8.65 -1.64
N PHE A 49 -4.34 8.78 -1.15
CA PHE A 49 -3.20 7.97 -1.60
C PHE A 49 -3.44 6.49 -1.34
N ALA A 50 -3.94 6.12 -0.17
CA ALA A 50 -4.24 4.73 0.16
C ALA A 50 -5.34 4.13 -0.71
N ILE A 51 -6.37 4.91 -1.02
CA ILE A 51 -7.41 4.53 -2.00
C ILE A 51 -6.75 4.34 -3.39
N GLY A 52 -5.88 5.28 -3.79
CA GLY A 52 -5.11 5.21 -5.03
C GLY A 52 -4.19 3.99 -5.12
N MET A 53 -3.75 3.43 -3.99
CA MET A 53 -2.90 2.24 -3.91
C MET A 53 -3.67 0.91 -4.04
N LEU A 54 -5.01 0.91 -4.01
CA LEU A 54 -5.81 -0.31 -4.19
C LEU A 54 -5.45 -1.10 -5.47
N PRO A 55 -5.26 -0.49 -6.65
CA PRO A 55 -4.84 -1.20 -7.85
C PRO A 55 -3.50 -1.92 -7.69
N VAL A 56 -2.54 -1.36 -6.93
CA VAL A 56 -1.26 -2.01 -6.64
C VAL A 56 -1.49 -3.29 -5.84
N VAL A 57 -2.37 -3.23 -4.84
CA VAL A 57 -2.70 -4.39 -3.99
C VAL A 57 -3.41 -5.48 -4.80
N PHE A 58 -4.35 -5.11 -5.69
CA PHE A 58 -4.99 -6.06 -6.59
C PHE A 58 -4.01 -6.69 -7.58
N TYR A 59 -3.09 -5.90 -8.14
CA TYR A 59 -2.05 -6.40 -9.03
C TYR A 59 -1.10 -7.38 -8.31
N ALA A 60 -0.63 -7.03 -7.12
CA ALA A 60 0.22 -7.90 -6.30
C ALA A 60 -0.48 -9.23 -6.00
N ARG A 61 -1.76 -9.19 -5.61
CA ARG A 61 -2.58 -10.40 -5.40
C ARG A 61 -2.70 -11.24 -6.68
N TYR A 62 -3.00 -10.63 -7.83
CA TYR A 62 -3.10 -11.33 -9.11
C TYR A 62 -1.81 -12.07 -9.47
N ARG A 63 -0.65 -11.49 -9.13
CA ARG A 63 0.66 -12.10 -9.37
C ARG A 63 1.03 -13.19 -8.37
N GLY A 64 0.21 -13.42 -7.33
CA GLY A 64 0.56 -14.27 -6.19
C GLY A 64 1.74 -13.72 -5.38
N VAL A 65 2.11 -12.46 -5.61
CA VAL A 65 3.19 -11.78 -4.91
C VAL A 65 2.58 -11.21 -3.65
N CYS A 66 2.95 -11.83 -2.52
CA CYS A 66 2.26 -11.74 -1.25
C CYS A 66 0.91 -12.46 -1.31
N ASN A 67 0.69 -13.46 -0.44
CA ASN A 67 -0.60 -14.13 -0.24
C ASN A 67 -1.64 -13.17 0.36
N PHE A 68 -1.87 -12.02 -0.27
CA PHE A 68 -2.73 -10.95 0.18
C PHE A 68 -4.18 -11.38 -0.05
N ASP A 69 -4.85 -11.77 1.03
CA ASP A 69 -6.28 -12.01 1.00
C ASP A 69 -7.04 -10.70 1.25
N LYS A 70 -8.36 -10.70 1.00
CA LYS A 70 -9.24 -9.54 1.27
C LYS A 70 -9.14 -9.07 2.72
N TRP A 71 -8.85 -9.98 3.63
CA TRP A 71 -8.64 -9.70 5.05
C TRP A 71 -7.32 -9.01 5.34
N ASP A 72 -6.29 -9.21 4.53
CA ASP A 72 -5.04 -8.47 4.67
C ASP A 72 -5.29 -6.99 4.32
N VAL A 73 -6.11 -6.70 3.30
CA VAL A 73 -6.55 -5.33 2.98
C VAL A 73 -7.28 -4.68 4.17
N VAL A 74 -8.16 -5.41 4.86
CA VAL A 74 -8.86 -4.91 6.05
C VAL A 74 -7.91 -4.72 7.24
N ALA A 75 -6.94 -5.61 7.44
CA ALA A 75 -5.95 -5.48 8.51
C ALA A 75 -5.03 -4.26 8.31
N PHE A 76 -4.72 -3.94 7.06
CA PHE A 76 -3.85 -2.82 6.70
C PHE A 76 -4.60 -1.54 6.28
N SER A 77 -5.93 -1.55 6.16
CA SER A 77 -6.70 -0.33 5.85
C SER A 77 -6.58 0.79 6.90
N PRO A 78 -6.23 0.55 8.18
CA PRO A 78 -5.94 1.64 9.13
C PRO A 78 -4.60 2.33 8.88
N PHE A 79 -3.73 1.79 8.02
CA PHE A 79 -2.41 2.32 7.70
C PHE A 79 -2.38 3.82 7.42
N PRO A 80 -3.30 4.36 6.60
CA PRO A 80 -3.31 5.78 6.25
C PRO A 80 -3.63 6.66 7.47
N LEU A 81 -4.52 6.20 8.34
CA LEU A 81 -4.90 6.90 9.56
C LEU A 81 -3.77 6.89 10.59
N VAL A 82 -3.02 5.79 10.69
CA VAL A 82 -1.86 5.69 11.59
C VAL A 82 -0.70 6.55 11.09
N ILE A 83 -0.39 6.52 9.79
CA ILE A 83 0.62 7.42 9.21
C ILE A 83 0.20 8.87 9.45
N ALA A 84 -1.05 9.23 9.15
CA ALA A 84 -1.58 10.57 9.37
C ALA A 84 -1.48 11.01 10.84
N GLY A 85 -1.84 10.13 11.78
CA GLY A 85 -1.74 10.41 13.21
C GLY A 85 -0.30 10.57 13.68
N VAL A 86 0.63 9.73 13.19
CA VAL A 86 2.05 9.82 13.54
C VAL A 86 2.68 11.08 12.96
N ASP A 87 2.36 11.44 11.72
CA ASP A 87 2.88 12.64 11.05
C ASP A 87 2.35 13.93 11.70
N ALA A 88 1.10 13.94 12.15
CA ALA A 88 0.51 15.06 12.89
C ALA A 88 1.17 15.27 14.28
N LEU A 89 1.66 14.21 14.91
CA LEU A 89 2.30 14.28 16.24
C LEU A 89 3.80 14.56 16.16
N ILE A 90 4.47 14.04 15.15
CA ILE A 90 5.92 14.15 14.95
C ILE A 90 6.17 14.49 13.48
N PRO A 91 6.14 15.78 13.11
CA PRO A 91 6.43 16.22 11.74
C PRO A 91 7.92 16.04 11.49
N ASN A 92 8.30 14.87 10.98
CA ASN A 92 9.70 14.49 10.77
C ASN A 92 9.79 13.47 9.63
N GLN A 93 10.85 13.50 8.82
CA GLN A 93 10.99 12.62 7.65
C GLN A 93 11.02 11.11 8.00
N ILE A 94 11.19 10.78 9.28
CA ILE A 94 11.21 9.43 9.83
C ILE A 94 9.79 8.95 10.21
N SER A 95 8.79 9.85 10.28
CA SER A 95 7.39 9.54 10.61
C SER A 95 6.79 8.40 9.76
N PRO A 96 7.03 8.32 8.43
CA PRO A 96 6.44 7.26 7.61
C PRO A 96 7.10 5.91 7.89
N LEU A 97 8.39 5.91 8.26
CA LEU A 97 9.15 4.71 8.57
C LEU A 97 8.70 4.13 9.92
N ILE A 98 8.49 4.98 10.92
CA ILE A 98 7.94 4.59 12.23
C ILE A 98 6.52 4.06 12.06
N ALA A 99 5.67 4.77 11.30
CA ALA A 99 4.31 4.32 11.03
C ALA A 99 4.28 2.97 10.28
N ALA A 100 5.20 2.74 9.33
CA ALA A 100 5.39 1.45 8.68
C ALA A 100 5.71 0.33 9.68
N PHE A 101 6.68 0.54 10.58
CA PHE A 101 7.04 -0.44 11.60
C PHE A 101 5.88 -0.75 12.56
N VAL A 102 5.23 0.28 13.09
CA VAL A 102 4.06 0.13 13.98
C VAL A 102 2.97 -0.68 13.30
N MET A 103 2.75 -0.47 12.01
CA MET A 103 1.67 -1.10 11.27
C MET A 103 1.99 -2.51 10.78
N VAL A 104 3.25 -2.87 10.58
CA VAL A 104 3.63 -4.28 10.43
C VAL A 104 3.26 -5.04 11.71
N TYR A 105 3.52 -4.45 12.89
CA TYR A 105 3.14 -5.04 14.17
C TYR A 105 1.63 -5.07 14.40
N VAL A 106 0.95 -3.93 14.22
CA VAL A 106 -0.51 -3.79 14.45
C VAL A 106 -1.31 -4.58 13.42
N GLY A 107 -0.96 -4.47 12.13
CA GLY A 107 -1.60 -5.25 11.06
C GLY A 107 -1.37 -6.74 11.24
N GLY A 108 -0.16 -7.16 11.64
CA GLY A 108 0.13 -8.54 12.02
C GLY A 108 -0.68 -9.02 13.23
N PHE A 109 -0.93 -8.15 14.21
CA PHE A 109 -1.77 -8.44 15.36
C PHE A 109 -3.25 -8.56 14.97
N ILE A 110 -3.81 -7.57 14.26
CA ILE A 110 -5.21 -7.57 13.76
C ILE A 110 -5.45 -8.80 12.89
N ARG A 111 -4.49 -9.16 12.04
CA ARG A 111 -4.61 -10.31 11.14
C ARG A 111 -4.85 -11.64 11.87
N ARG A 112 -4.38 -11.78 13.12
CA ARG A 112 -4.61 -12.97 13.96
C ARG A 112 -6.08 -13.14 14.36
N PHE A 113 -6.86 -12.06 14.36
CA PHE A 113 -8.28 -12.07 14.69
C PHE A 113 -9.19 -12.18 13.46
N LEU A 114 -8.63 -12.10 12.26
CA LEU A 114 -9.37 -12.22 11.01
C LEU A 114 -9.43 -13.68 10.54
N PRO A 115 -10.44 -14.06 9.74
CA PRO A 115 -10.58 -15.42 9.24
C PRO A 115 -9.30 -15.96 8.60
N ALA A 116 -9.06 -17.26 8.79
CA ALA A 116 -7.95 -17.96 8.16
C ALA A 116 -8.00 -17.74 6.64
N ARG A 117 -6.83 -17.68 6.00
CA ARG A 117 -6.75 -17.60 4.54
C ARG A 117 -7.55 -18.76 3.96
N SER A 118 -8.64 -18.47 3.27
CA SER A 118 -9.30 -19.49 2.47
C SER A 118 -8.32 -19.85 1.35
N GLY A 119 -7.73 -21.04 1.43
CA GLY A 119 -6.88 -21.56 0.36
C GLY A 119 -7.68 -21.56 -0.93
N GLY A 120 -7.31 -20.66 -1.84
CA GLY A 120 -7.81 -20.60 -3.21
C GLY A 120 -6.65 -20.86 -4.14
#